data_AF-A0A7S0G3R0-F1
#
_entry.id   AF-A0A7S0G3R0-F1
#
_cell.length_a   1.000
_cell.length_b   1.000
_cell.length_c   1.000
_cell.angle_alpha   90.00
_cell.angle_beta   90.00
_cell.angle_gamma   90.00
#
_symmetry.space_group_name_H-M   'P 1'
#
loop_
_entity.id
_entity.type
_entity.pdbx_description
1 polymer ?
#
loop_
_entity_poly.entity_id
_entity_poly.type
_entity_poly.pdbx_seq_one_letter_code
_entity_poly.pdbx_strand_id
1 'polypeptide(L)'
;GLKNLSALKEIITRQVLNYDFEFYQMEVNTNIPVLSLSRTKSLLPFDDTLVCGEEAKYQPSMDSPSVDTLMKLRLGLTMLSIPEPAFEVPEPVSMKIESQ
;
A
#
# COMPACT_ATOMS: atom_id res chain seq x y z
N GLY A 1 3.30 -22.35 -4.24
CA GLY A 1 4.39 -21.37 -4.43
C GLY A 1 4.09 -20.44 -5.60
N LEU A 2 4.37 -20.89 -6.83
CA LEU A 2 4.19 -20.09 -8.05
C LEU A 2 2.77 -19.56 -8.26
N LYS A 3 1.75 -20.38 -7.99
CA LYS A 3 0.33 -19.96 -8.06
C LYS A 3 0.05 -18.76 -7.14
N ASN A 4 0.53 -18.80 -5.90
CA ASN A 4 0.35 -17.71 -4.93
C ASN A 4 1.05 -16.42 -5.40
N LEU A 5 2.26 -16.55 -5.94
CA LEU A 5 2.99 -15.40 -6.48
C LEU A 5 2.26 -14.80 -7.69
N SER A 6 1.72 -15.66 -8.57
CA SER A 6 0.90 -15.22 -9.71
C SER A 6 -0.36 -14.50 -9.24
N ALA A 7 -1.09 -15.09 -8.30
CA ALA A 7 -2.28 -14.48 -7.72
C ALA A 7 -1.98 -13.13 -7.07
N LEU A 8 -0.87 -13.01 -6.33
CA LEU A 8 -0.46 -11.75 -5.71
C LEU A 8 -0.10 -10.69 -6.76
N LYS A 9 0.53 -11.08 -7.87
CA LYS A 9 0.78 -10.17 -9.00
C LYS A 9 -0.51 -9.68 -9.65
N GLU A 10 -1.48 -10.57 -9.86
CA GLU A 10 -2.78 -10.20 -10.42
C GLU A 10 -3.57 -9.29 -9.48
N ILE A 11 -3.55 -9.55 -8.18
CA ILE A 11 -4.15 -8.66 -7.18
C ILE A 11 -3.52 -7.26 -7.24
N ILE A 12 -2.18 -7.18 -7.23
CA ILE A 12 -1.50 -5.87 -7.21
C ILE A 12 -1.78 -5.08 -8.49
N THR A 13 -1.66 -5.72 -9.65
CA THR A 13 -1.68 -5.03 -10.95
C THR A 13 -3.08 -4.83 -11.54
N ARG A 14 -3.98 -5.78 -11.30
CA ARG A 14 -5.30 -5.83 -11.94
C ARG A 14 -6.43 -5.74 -10.94
N GLN A 15 -6.15 -5.85 -9.64
CA GLN A 15 -7.18 -5.92 -8.59
C GLN A 15 -8.18 -7.05 -8.88
N VAL A 16 -7.65 -8.20 -9.30
CA VAL A 16 -8.42 -9.40 -9.63
C VAL A 16 -7.74 -10.60 -8.99
N LEU A 17 -8.55 -11.47 -8.37
CA LEU A 17 -8.12 -12.75 -7.83
C LEU A 17 -8.85 -13.88 -8.54
N ASN A 18 -8.09 -14.69 -9.27
CA ASN A 18 -8.57 -15.95 -9.83
C ASN A 18 -8.52 -17.03 -8.76
N TYR A 19 -9.68 -17.38 -8.22
CA TYR A 19 -9.81 -18.42 -7.20
C TYR A 19 -10.30 -19.73 -7.82
N ASP A 20 -9.63 -20.82 -7.46
CA ASP A 20 -9.95 -22.17 -7.91
C ASP A 20 -10.73 -22.88 -6.80
N PHE A 21 -12.07 -22.88 -6.90
CA PHE A 21 -12.87 -23.82 -6.11
C PHE A 21 -12.79 -25.18 -6.80
N GLU A 22 -12.79 -26.29 -6.05
CA GLU A 22 -12.58 -27.66 -6.56
C GLU A 22 -13.40 -28.04 -7.80
N PHE A 23 -14.49 -27.32 -8.09
CA PHE A 23 -15.37 -27.56 -9.23
C PHE A 23 -15.59 -26.33 -10.15
N TYR A 24 -15.10 -25.13 -9.80
CA TYR A 24 -15.33 -23.90 -10.56
C TYR A 24 -14.18 -22.90 -10.38
N GLN A 25 -13.70 -22.36 -11.51
CA GLN A 25 -12.82 -21.19 -11.50
C GLN A 25 -13.67 -19.92 -11.46
N MET A 26 -13.38 -19.05 -10.51
CA MET A 26 -14.09 -17.79 -10.33
C MET A 26 -13.10 -16.64 -10.30
N GLU A 27 -13.37 -15.64 -11.13
CA GLU A 27 -12.66 -14.36 -11.10
C GLU A 27 -13.36 -13.44 -10.09
N VAL A 28 -12.61 -13.00 -9.07
CA VAL A 28 -13.10 -12.10 -8.03
C VAL A 28 -12.43 -10.76 -8.17
N ASN A 29 -13.22 -9.73 -8.45
CA ASN A 29 -12.74 -8.35 -8.43
C ASN A 29 -12.44 -7.93 -6.99
N THR A 30 -11.28 -7.34 -6.78
CA THR A 30 -10.82 -6.82 -5.48
C THR A 30 -10.74 -5.30 -5.52
N ASN A 31 -10.71 -4.67 -4.35
CA ASN A 31 -10.30 -3.28 -4.21
C ASN A 31 -9.54 -3.17 -2.89
N ILE A 32 -8.28 -3.55 -2.92
CA ILE A 32 -7.42 -3.62 -1.74
C ILE A 32 -6.15 -2.79 -1.95
N PRO A 33 -5.84 -1.86 -1.03
CA PRO A 33 -4.56 -1.16 -1.05
C PRO A 33 -3.45 -2.15 -0.67
N VAL A 34 -2.36 -2.16 -1.44
CA VAL A 34 -1.23 -3.07 -1.21
C VAL A 34 0.04 -2.26 -0.92
N LEU A 35 0.67 -2.55 0.21
CA LEU A 35 1.99 -2.04 0.58
C LEU A 35 3.00 -3.19 0.58
N SER A 36 4.04 -3.08 -0.23
CA SER A 36 5.14 -4.06 -0.32
C SER A 36 6.38 -3.51 0.37
N LEU A 37 6.83 -4.19 1.43
CA LEU A 37 8.04 -3.83 2.16
C LEU A 37 9.09 -4.90 1.93
N SER A 38 10.24 -4.51 1.40
CA SER A 38 11.36 -5.41 1.15
C SER A 38 12.68 -4.76 1.54
N ARG A 39 13.61 -5.57 2.07
CA ARG A 39 14.98 -5.11 2.39
C ARG A 39 15.81 -4.86 1.14
N THR A 40 15.53 -5.60 0.08
CA THR A 40 16.19 -5.50 -1.22
C THR A 40 15.14 -5.26 -2.31
N LYS A 41 15.56 -5.16 -3.57
CA LYS A 41 14.64 -4.96 -4.70
C LYS A 41 13.53 -6.03 -4.70
N SER A 42 12.28 -5.59 -4.67
CA SER A 42 11.12 -6.49 -4.68
C SER A 42 10.96 -7.19 -6.03
N LEU A 43 10.51 -8.44 -5.99
CA LEU A 43 10.08 -9.21 -7.18
C LEU A 43 8.60 -9.01 -7.51
N LEU A 44 7.87 -8.33 -6.61
CA LEU A 44 6.48 -7.97 -6.82
C LEU A 44 6.40 -6.67 -7.63
N PRO A 45 5.42 -6.55 -8.52
CA PRO A 45 5.11 -5.28 -9.15
C PRO A 45 4.70 -4.26 -8.07
N PHE A 46 5.01 -2.99 -8.31
CA PHE A 46 4.63 -1.86 -7.48
C PHE A 46 4.55 -0.63 -8.39
N ASP A 47 3.67 0.31 -8.05
CA ASP A 47 3.48 1.54 -8.83
C ASP A 47 4.53 2.61 -8.46
N ASP A 48 4.91 2.66 -7.19
CA ASP A 48 5.91 3.59 -6.67
C ASP A 48 6.81 2.93 -5.61
N THR A 49 8.02 3.46 -5.42
CA THR A 49 8.99 3.01 -4.42
C THR A 49 9.37 4.14 -3.49
N LEU A 50 9.03 3.99 -2.21
CA LEU A 50 9.56 4.84 -1.15
C LEU A 50 10.85 4.23 -0.63
N VAL A 51 11.97 4.93 -0.84
CA VAL A 51 13.25 4.57 -0.21
C VAL A 51 13.20 5.01 1.25
N CYS A 52 13.20 4.07 2.18
CA CYS A 52 13.41 4.41 3.59
C CYS A 52 14.83 4.96 3.76
N GLY A 53 14.94 6.22 4.19
CA GLY A 53 16.22 6.85 4.50
C GLY A 53 16.96 6.14 5.64
N GLU A 54 18.28 6.30 5.68
CA GLU A 54 19.21 5.60 6.59
C GLU A 54 19.04 5.99 8.08
N GLU A 55 18.16 6.95 8.39
CA GLU A 55 17.99 7.52 9.73
C GLU A 55 17.23 6.62 10.72
N ALA A 56 16.60 5.53 10.26
CA ALA A 56 15.94 4.58 11.15
C ALA A 56 16.97 3.59 11.71
N LYS A 57 17.59 3.93 12.86
CA LYS A 57 18.33 2.95 13.67
C LYS A 57 17.38 1.79 13.98
N TYR A 58 17.55 0.66 13.28
CA TYR A 58 16.82 -0.57 13.55
C TYR A 58 17.12 -1.00 15.00
N GLN A 59 16.21 -0.67 15.91
CA GLN A 59 16.18 -1.29 17.22
C GLN A 59 15.43 -2.60 17.07
N PRO A 60 16.06 -3.77 17.29
CA PRO A 60 15.33 -5.01 17.38
C PRO A 60 14.53 -5.00 18.67
N SER A 61 13.35 -4.37 18.68
CA SER A 61 12.35 -4.66 19.69
C SER A 61 11.80 -6.06 19.38
N MET A 62 11.96 -7.00 20.32
CA MET A 62 11.37 -8.34 20.23
C MET A 62 9.84 -8.32 20.33
N ASP A 63 9.26 -7.16 20.65
CA ASP A 63 7.83 -6.98 20.79
C ASP A 63 7.19 -6.68 19.44
N SER A 64 6.13 -7.42 19.13
CA SER A 64 5.22 -7.07 18.03
C SER A 64 4.72 -5.63 18.20
N PRO A 65 4.59 -4.85 17.11
CA PRO A 65 4.09 -3.48 17.20
C PRO A 65 2.74 -3.44 17.92
N SER A 66 2.57 -2.46 18.81
CA SER A 66 1.30 -2.28 19.52
C SER A 66 0.15 -2.03 18.56
N VAL A 67 -1.05 -2.48 18.92
CA VAL A 67 -2.27 -2.30 18.11
C VAL A 67 -2.49 -0.82 17.78
N ASP A 68 -2.20 0.09 18.70
CA ASP A 68 -2.33 1.53 18.49
C ASP A 68 -1.39 2.05 17.40
N THR A 69 -0.17 1.52 17.32
CA THR A 69 0.79 1.88 16.27
C THR A 69 0.29 1.39 14.92
N LEU A 70 -0.25 0.18 14.86
CA LEU A 70 -0.86 -0.37 13.64
C LEU A 70 -2.11 0.41 13.22
N MET A 71 -2.91 0.89 14.17
CA MET A 71 -4.08 1.73 13.89
C MET A 71 -3.68 3.10 13.34
N LYS A 72 -2.61 3.70 13.86
CA LYS A 72 -2.04 4.95 13.32
C LYS A 72 -1.56 4.76 11.88
N LEU A 73 -0.84 3.66 11.62
CA LEU A 73 -0.36 3.33 10.27
C LEU A 73 -1.54 3.10 9.31
N ARG A 74 -2.56 2.34 9.74
CA ARG A 74 -3.79 2.13 8.96
C ARG A 74 -4.48 3.44 8.64
N LEU A 75 -4.62 4.35 9.62
CA LEU A 75 -5.25 5.65 9.40
C LEU A 75 -4.47 6.48 8.37
N GLY A 76 -3.14 6.54 8.48
CA GLY A 76 -2.29 7.24 7.53
C GLY A 76 -2.42 6.69 6.10
N LEU A 77 -2.39 5.37 5.94
CA LEU A 77 -2.58 4.72 4.63
C LEU A 77 -3.99 4.93 4.07
N THR A 78 -5.01 5.00 4.94
CA THR A 78 -6.38 5.30 4.52
C THR A 78 -6.47 6.70 3.95
N MET A 79 -5.83 7.69 4.58
CA MET A 79 -5.79 9.07 4.08
C MET A 79 -5.12 9.19 2.71
N LEU A 80 -4.06 8.40 2.47
CA LEU A 80 -3.37 8.35 1.18
C LEU A 80 -4.15 7.60 0.10
N SER A 81 -5.07 6.73 0.50
CA SER A 81 -5.95 5.99 -0.40
C SER A 81 -7.20 6.78 -0.80
N ILE A 82 -7.40 7.98 -0.25
CA ILE A 82 -8.44 8.91 -0.69
C ILE A 82 -7.96 9.52 -2.02
N PRO A 83 -8.66 9.28 -3.13
CA PRO A 83 -8.29 9.87 -4.41
C PRO A 83 -8.39 11.40 -4.31
N GLU A 84 -7.49 12.10 -4.99
CA GLU A 84 -7.29 13.55 -4.92
C GLU A 84 -8.49 14.49 -5.17
N PRO A 85 -9.66 14.15 -5.82
CA PRO A 85 -10.68 15.17 -6.02
C PRO A 85 -11.35 15.70 -4.73
N ALA A 86 -11.03 15.16 -3.55
CA ALA A 86 -11.58 15.64 -2.27
C ALA A 86 -10.61 16.49 -1.43
N PHE A 87 -9.36 16.68 -1.85
CA PHE A 87 -8.45 17.59 -1.16
C PHE A 87 -8.55 18.99 -1.79
N GLU A 88 -9.64 19.68 -1.49
CA GLU A 88 -9.70 21.13 -1.70
C GLU A 88 -8.68 21.77 -0.76
N VAL A 89 -7.50 22.10 -1.29
CA VAL A 89 -6.52 22.94 -0.58
C VAL A 89 -7.24 24.22 -0.19
N PRO A 90 -7.36 24.56 1.11
CA PRO A 90 -8.00 25.79 1.51
C PRO A 90 -7.30 26.99 0.84
N GLU A 91 -8.07 27.91 0.25
CA GLU A 91 -7.60 29.11 -0.46
C GLU A 91 -6.36 29.82 0.15
N PRO A 92 -6.25 30.00 1.49
CA PRO A 92 -5.07 30.69 2.05
C PRO A 92 -3.73 29.95 1.82
N VAL A 93 -3.74 28.65 1.56
CA VAL A 93 -2.53 27.84 1.29
C VAL A 93 -2.18 27.89 -0.20
N SER A 94 -3.18 27.89 -1.09
CA SER A 94 -2.98 28.01 -2.55
C SER A 94 -2.33 29.35 -2.92
N MET A 95 -2.78 30.46 -2.31
CA MET A 95 -2.21 31.78 -2.56
C MET A 95 -0.73 31.91 -2.15
N LYS A 96 -0.28 31.13 -1.17
CA LYS A 96 1.13 31.13 -0.75
C LYS A 96 2.04 30.38 -1.72
N ILE A 97 1.53 29.30 -2.32
CA ILE A 97 2.28 28.48 -3.27
C ILE A 97 2.48 29.23 -4.59
N GLU A 98 1.49 30.02 -5.03
CA GLU A 98 1.58 30.83 -6.26
C GLU A 98 2.45 32.09 -6.10
N SER A 99 2.80 32.47 -4.87
CA SER A 99 3.61 33.65 -4.57
C SER A 99 5.11 33.36 -4.39
N GLN A 100 5.54 32.11 -4.55
CA GLN A 100 6.95 31.68 -4.54
C GLN A 100 7.41 31.32 -5.95
#